data_AF-D3GMZ0-F1
#
_entry.id   AF-D3GMZ0-F1
#
_cell.length_a   1.000
_cell.length_b   1.000
_cell.length_c   1.000
_cell.angle_alpha   90.00
_cell.angle_beta   90.00
_cell.angle_gamma   90.00
#
_symmetry.space_group_name_H-M   'P 1'
#
loop_
_entity.id
_entity.type
_entity.pdbx_description
1 polymer ?
#
loop_
_entity_poly.entity_id
_entity_poly.type
_entity_poly.pdbx_seq_one_letter_code
_entity_poly.pdbx_strand_id
1 'polypeptide(L)'
;MDTRTAAPATVGDILREEFITPDMHTLYDLAANIEMDVDQLAQTLSNEHQLSDAEADRLGEYLGTGGEFWKNLRDGHLRWKNRTNTVG
;
A
#
# COMPACT_ATOMS: atom_id res chain seq x y z
N MET A 1 14.71 12.29 -18.60
CA MET A 1 13.64 12.23 -17.57
C MET A 1 14.30 12.47 -16.23
N ASP A 2 13.95 13.55 -15.55
CA ASP A 2 14.45 13.84 -14.20
C ASP A 2 13.58 13.07 -13.21
N THR A 3 14.02 11.88 -12.78
CA THR A 3 13.25 11.00 -11.88
C THR A 3 13.25 11.48 -10.42
N ARG A 4 13.90 12.62 -10.13
CA ARG A 4 14.08 13.16 -8.77
C ARG A 4 12.81 13.73 -8.13
N THR A 5 11.77 14.00 -8.92
CA THR A 5 10.49 14.59 -8.45
C THR A 5 9.29 13.66 -8.59
N ALA A 6 9.47 12.45 -9.12
CA ALA A 6 8.39 11.48 -9.24
C ALA A 6 7.85 11.10 -7.85
N ALA A 7 6.53 11.03 -7.71
CA ALA A 7 5.91 10.52 -6.50
C ALA A 7 6.37 9.06 -6.29
N PRO A 8 6.75 8.67 -5.07
CA PRO A 8 7.01 7.26 -4.78
C PRO A 8 5.74 6.46 -5.00
N ALA A 9 5.89 5.22 -5.47
CA ALA A 9 4.77 4.30 -5.58
C ALA A 9 4.10 4.12 -4.21
N THR A 10 2.77 4.08 -4.22
CA THR A 10 1.99 3.84 -3.00
C THR A 10 1.75 2.35 -2.80
N VAL A 11 1.36 1.97 -1.58
CA VAL A 11 0.91 0.59 -1.32
C VAL A 11 -0.26 0.23 -2.25
N GLY A 12 -1.19 1.17 -2.45
CA GLY A 12 -2.32 0.98 -3.36
C GLY A 12 -1.92 0.77 -4.82
N ASP A 13 -0.89 1.45 -5.31
CA ASP A 13 -0.39 1.27 -6.67
C ASP A 13 0.22 -0.13 -6.85
N ILE A 14 1.10 -0.55 -5.93
CA ILE A 14 1.73 -1.87 -6.00
C ILE A 14 0.69 -2.99 -5.87
N LEU A 15 -0.29 -2.85 -4.97
CA LEU A 15 -1.37 -3.83 -4.84
C LEU A 15 -2.21 -3.93 -6.12
N ARG A 16 -2.56 -2.80 -6.74
CA ARG A 16 -3.34 -2.79 -7.99
C ARG A 16 -2.58 -3.35 -9.18
N GLU A 17 -1.29 -3.06 -9.29
CA GLU A 17 -0.49 -3.42 -10.47
C GLU A 17 0.02 -4.86 -10.41
N GLU A 18 0.45 -5.33 -9.24
CA GLU A 18 1.17 -6.61 -9.12
C GLU A 18 0.30 -7.75 -8.53
N PHE A 19 -0.73 -7.43 -7.75
CA PHE A 19 -1.45 -8.43 -6.95
C PHE A 19 -2.95 -8.53 -7.25
N ILE A 20 -3.60 -7.40 -7.57
CA ILE A 20 -5.02 -7.36 -7.95
C ILE A 20 -5.13 -7.49 -9.46
N THR A 21 -5.25 -8.72 -9.93
CA THR A 21 -5.59 -9.01 -11.33
C THR A 21 -7.06 -9.43 -11.42
N PRO A 22 -7.69 -9.33 -12.61
CA PRO A 22 -9.03 -9.87 -12.83
C PRO A 22 -9.15 -11.38 -12.52
N ASP A 23 -8.03 -12.10 -12.42
CA ASP A 23 -8.01 -13.57 -12.48
C ASP A 23 -7.53 -14.24 -11.17
N MET A 24 -6.77 -13.54 -10.30
CA MET A 24 -6.06 -14.20 -9.19
C MET A 24 -6.58 -13.93 -7.77
N HIS A 25 -7.09 -12.74 -7.44
CA HIS A 25 -7.59 -12.48 -6.07
C HIS A 25 -8.68 -11.42 -6.05
N THR A 26 -9.83 -11.75 -5.45
CA THR A 26 -10.80 -10.71 -5.12
C THR A 26 -10.28 -9.90 -3.93
N LEU A 27 -10.54 -8.59 -3.90
CA LEU A 27 -10.23 -7.71 -2.75
C LEU A 27 -10.70 -8.33 -1.42
N TYR A 28 -11.84 -9.05 -1.49
CA TYR A 28 -12.44 -9.73 -0.37
C TYR A 28 -11.54 -10.84 0.21
N ASP A 29 -10.98 -11.69 -0.66
CA ASP A 29 -10.09 -12.76 -0.24
C ASP A 29 -8.80 -12.21 0.37
N LEU A 30 -8.23 -11.17 -0.24
CA LEU A 30 -7.03 -10.53 0.31
C LEU A 30 -7.31 -9.94 1.70
N ALA A 31 -8.38 -9.16 1.84
CA ALA A 31 -8.79 -8.56 3.11
C ALA A 31 -9.02 -9.62 4.19
N ALA A 32 -9.71 -10.71 3.86
CA ALA A 32 -9.98 -11.80 4.79
C ALA A 32 -8.70 -12.50 5.27
N ASN A 33 -7.72 -12.72 4.39
CA ASN A 33 -6.47 -13.39 4.76
C ASN A 33 -5.55 -12.53 5.61
N ILE A 34 -5.58 -11.21 5.46
CA ILE A 34 -4.77 -10.29 6.27
C ILE A 34 -5.51 -9.76 7.50
N GLU A 35 -6.70 -10.31 7.79
CA GLU A 35 -7.59 -9.88 8.89
C GLU A 35 -7.87 -8.37 8.88
N MET A 36 -8.13 -7.81 7.69
CA MET A 36 -8.46 -6.40 7.48
C MET A 36 -9.87 -6.27 6.92
N ASP A 37 -10.60 -5.22 7.27
CA ASP A 37 -11.88 -4.94 6.64
C ASP A 37 -11.70 -4.59 5.16
N VAL A 38 -12.59 -5.09 4.30
CA VAL A 38 -12.55 -4.83 2.85
C VAL A 38 -12.60 -3.33 2.55
N ASP A 39 -13.36 -2.58 3.34
CA ASP A 39 -13.44 -1.11 3.22
C ASP A 39 -12.12 -0.43 3.60
N GLN A 40 -11.40 -0.94 4.60
CA GLN A 40 -10.06 -0.44 4.96
C GLN A 40 -9.04 -0.76 3.87
N LEU A 41 -9.11 -1.96 3.29
CA LEU A 41 -8.28 -2.33 2.16
C LEU A 41 -8.58 -1.42 0.95
N ALA A 42 -9.85 -1.19 0.63
CA ALA A 42 -10.25 -0.29 -0.45
C ALA A 42 -9.77 1.15 -0.22
N GLN A 43 -9.88 1.67 1.01
CA GLN A 43 -9.34 2.98 1.38
C GLN A 43 -7.81 3.01 1.27
N THR A 44 -7.13 1.90 1.57
CA THR A 44 -5.68 1.76 1.38
C THR A 44 -5.30 1.84 -0.09
N LEU A 45 -6.09 1.22 -0.98
CA LEU A 45 -5.88 1.30 -2.43
C LEU A 45 -6.06 2.72 -2.98
N SER A 46 -6.91 3.52 -2.34
CA SER A 46 -7.17 4.93 -2.65
C SER A 46 -6.27 5.90 -1.88
N ASN A 47 -5.33 5.41 -1.07
CA ASN A 47 -4.45 6.22 -0.19
C ASN A 47 -5.21 7.08 0.85
N GLU A 48 -6.43 6.71 1.19
CA GLU A 48 -7.26 7.33 2.22
C GLU A 48 -7.02 6.71 3.61
N HIS A 49 -6.60 5.43 3.63
CA HIS A 49 -6.19 4.72 4.83
C HIS A 49 -4.69 4.41 4.81
N GLN A 50 -4.03 4.60 5.94
CA GLN A 50 -2.62 4.28 6.12
C GLN A 50 -2.49 2.94 6.85
N LEU A 51 -1.84 1.97 6.21
CA LEU A 51 -1.52 0.67 6.82
C LEU A 51 -0.79 0.82 8.17
N SER A 52 -1.29 0.15 9.19
CA SER A 52 -0.57 -0.08 10.44
C SER A 52 0.61 -1.05 10.24
N ASP A 53 1.49 -1.11 11.23
CA ASP A 53 2.63 -2.03 11.19
C ASP A 53 2.20 -3.50 11.18
N ALA A 54 1.16 -3.84 11.94
CA ALA A 54 0.64 -5.21 12.00
C ALA A 54 0.00 -5.64 10.67
N GLU A 55 -0.77 -4.76 10.04
CA GLU A 55 -1.37 -5.03 8.73
C GLU A 55 -0.31 -5.16 7.64
N ALA A 56 0.75 -4.32 7.69
CA ALA A 56 1.87 -4.43 6.77
C ALA A 56 2.62 -5.76 6.91
N ASP A 57 2.81 -6.25 8.15
CA ASP A 57 3.43 -7.55 8.41
C ASP A 57 2.59 -8.69 7.85
N ARG A 58 1.29 -8.72 8.14
CA ARG A 58 0.35 -9.72 7.60
C ARG A 58 0.29 -9.71 6.08
N LEU A 59 0.27 -8.51 5.49
CA LEU A 59 0.28 -8.35 4.03
C LEU A 59 1.57 -8.90 3.42
N GLY A 60 2.70 -8.63 4.04
CA GLY A 60 4.00 -9.14 3.61
C GLY A 60 4.14 -10.65 3.75
N GLU A 61 3.59 -11.25 4.81
CA GLU A 61 3.54 -12.69 5.02
C GLU A 61 2.64 -13.38 3.98
N TYR A 62 1.44 -12.84 3.75
CA TYR A 62 0.49 -13.40 2.79
C TYR A 62 1.01 -13.34 1.35
N LEU A 63 1.63 -12.22 0.95
CA LEU A 63 2.14 -12.01 -0.41
C LEU A 63 3.57 -12.53 -0.62
N GLY A 64 4.24 -13.02 0.44
CA GLY A 64 5.61 -13.51 0.36
C GLY A 64 6.67 -12.43 0.09
N THR A 65 6.34 -11.15 0.27
CA THR A 65 7.24 -10.01 0.01
C THR A 65 7.89 -9.44 1.29
N GLY A 66 7.36 -9.78 2.46
CA GLY A 66 7.84 -9.33 3.77
C GLY A 66 7.27 -7.98 4.22
N GLY A 67 6.97 -7.86 5.52
CA GLY A 67 6.27 -6.68 6.05
C GLY A 67 7.04 -5.36 5.94
N GLU A 68 8.37 -5.43 6.02
CA GLU A 68 9.23 -4.25 5.95
C GLU A 68 9.18 -3.55 4.59
N PHE A 69 8.94 -4.30 3.50
CA PHE A 69 8.72 -3.73 2.18
C PHE A 69 7.50 -2.78 2.18
N TRP A 70 6.37 -3.23 2.73
CA TRP A 70 5.13 -2.45 2.79
C TRP A 70 5.25 -1.25 3.73
N LYS A 71 5.91 -1.41 4.87
CA LYS A 71 6.22 -0.30 5.80
C LYS A 71 7.07 0.77 5.12
N ASN A 72 8.08 0.37 4.35
CA ASN A 72 8.93 1.30 3.61
C ASN A 72 8.17 2.07 2.51
N LEU A 73 7.26 1.41 1.78
CA LEU A 73 6.40 2.08 0.81
C LEU A 73 5.50 3.13 1.47
N ARG A 74 4.82 2.74 2.54
CA ARG A 74 3.97 3.62 3.35
C ARG A 74 4.74 4.85 3.83
N ASP A 75 5.87 4.63 4.49
CA ASP A 75 6.69 5.70 5.08
C ASP A 75 7.29 6.61 4.00
N GLY A 76 7.70 6.03 2.87
CA GLY A 76 8.18 6.77 1.70
C GLY A 76 7.13 7.72 1.14
N HIS A 77 5.90 7.24 0.98
CA HIS A 77 4.78 8.06 0.53
C HIS A 77 4.44 9.18 1.52
N LEU A 78 4.38 8.88 2.82
CA LEU A 78 4.13 9.88 3.86
C LEU A 78 5.20 10.98 3.87
N ARG A 79 6.49 10.62 3.76
CA ARG A 79 7.60 11.58 3.67
C ARG A 79 7.48 12.46 2.44
N TRP A 80 7.05 11.92 1.29
CA TRP A 80 6.80 12.71 0.10
C TRP A 80 5.63 13.69 0.31
N LYS A 81 4.49 13.22 0.82
CA LYS A 81 3.29 14.03 1.10
C LYS A 81 3.59 15.18 2.06
N ASN A 82 4.37 14.94 3.11
CA ASN A 82 4.75 15.97 4.08
C ASN A 82 5.68 17.03 3.46
N ARG A 83 6.63 16.62 2.61
CA ARG A 83 7.49 17.57 1.87
C ARG A 83 6.68 18.45 0.92
N THR A 84 5.68 17.90 0.23
CA THR A 84 4.84 18.67 -0.70
C THR A 84 3.81 19.56 0.02
N ASN A 85 3.30 19.16 1.19
CA ASN A 85 2.35 19.97 1.96
C ASN A 85 3.01 21.12 2.75
N THR A 86 4.33 21.08 2.96
CA THR A 86 5.07 22.17 3.64
C THR A 86 5.47 23.29 2.67
N VAL A 87 5.23 23.11 1.37
CA VAL A 87 5.34 24.13 0.33
C VAL A 87 3.94 24.54 -0.16
N GLY A 88 3.13 25.04 0.76
CA GLY A 88 1.79 25.59 0.51
C GLY A 88 1.54 26.82 1.34
#